data_AF-A0A959L8T4-F1
#
_entry.id   AF-A0A959L8T4-F1
#
_cell.length_a   1.000
_cell.length_b   1.000
_cell.length_c   1.000
_cell.angle_alpha   90.00
_cell.angle_beta   90.00
_cell.angle_gamma   90.00
#
_symmetry.space_group_name_H-M   'P 1'
#
loop_
_entity.id
_entity.type
_entity.pdbx_description
1 polymer ?
#
loop_
_entity_poly.entity_id
_entity_poly.type
_entity_poly.pdbx_seq_one_letter_code
_entity_poly.pdbx_strand_id
1 'polypeptide(L)'
;MSQNKYFVSGKDESLRMFQNDFLDKISRVSWYVPLLIFAPIIALLLYHSISDFDIPLKTRLMLFVLGLLVWSVVEYVFHRFIFHYHPKSNLGKKVFFVIHGVHH
;
A
#
# COMPACT_ATOMS: atom_id res chain seq x y z
N MET A 1 8.62 -31.65 -24.71
CA MET A 1 8.37 -30.36 -24.02
C MET A 1 7.58 -30.66 -22.75
N SER A 2 8.22 -30.57 -21.59
CA SER A 2 7.56 -30.79 -20.30
C SER A 2 6.59 -29.64 -20.03
N GLN A 3 5.29 -29.95 -19.92
CA GLN A 3 4.27 -29.00 -19.49
C GLN A 3 4.50 -28.71 -18.01
N ASN A 4 5.03 -27.53 -17.67
CA ASN A 4 5.10 -27.07 -16.28
C ASN A 4 3.67 -26.91 -15.76
N LYS A 5 3.18 -27.90 -15.00
CA LYS A 5 1.94 -27.79 -14.25
C LYS A 5 2.19 -26.87 -13.06
N TYR A 6 1.67 -25.66 -13.12
CA TYR A 6 1.62 -24.78 -11.95
C TYR A 6 0.63 -25.39 -10.94
N PHE A 7 1.14 -25.88 -9.82
CA PHE A 7 0.29 -26.37 -8.73
C PHE A 7 -0.30 -25.15 -8.02
N VAL A 8 -1.60 -24.93 -8.20
CA VAL A 8 -2.35 -23.92 -7.42
C VAL A 8 -2.90 -24.63 -6.18
N SER A 9 -2.39 -24.28 -5.00
CA SER A 9 -2.96 -24.76 -3.73
C SER A 9 -4.36 -24.18 -3.58
N GLY A 10 -5.38 -25.02 -3.43
CA GLY A 10 -6.76 -24.59 -3.14
C GLY A 10 -6.98 -24.24 -1.66
N LYS A 11 -5.90 -24.14 -0.87
CA LYS A 11 -5.95 -23.81 0.55
C LYS A 11 -5.84 -22.30 0.70
N ASP A 12 -6.66 -21.73 1.59
CA ASP A 12 -6.59 -20.33 1.98
C ASP A 12 -5.41 -20.13 2.96
N GLU A 13 -4.19 -20.25 2.44
CA GLU A 13 -2.95 -20.14 3.20
C GLU A 13 -1.97 -19.18 2.52
N SER A 14 -1.37 -18.29 3.31
CA SER A 14 -0.31 -17.39 2.84
C SER A 14 1.02 -18.14 2.78
N LEU A 15 1.69 -18.09 1.63
CA LEU A 15 3.03 -18.65 1.46
C LEU A 15 4.04 -17.98 2.39
N ARG A 16 5.00 -18.76 2.88
CA ARG A 16 6.12 -18.27 3.69
C ARG A 16 7.04 -17.40 2.84
N MET A 17 7.27 -16.16 3.28
CA MET A 17 8.12 -15.18 2.59
C MET A 17 9.51 -15.08 3.23
N PHE A 18 9.61 -15.23 4.56
CA PHE A 18 10.89 -15.12 5.27
C PHE A 18 11.28 -16.40 6.02
N GLN A 19 12.58 -16.67 6.08
CA GLN A 19 13.12 -17.76 6.91
C GLN A 19 12.97 -17.45 8.39
N ASN A 20 13.02 -16.19 8.80
CA ASN A 20 12.82 -15.78 10.19
C ASN A 20 11.32 -15.76 10.53
N ASP A 21 10.91 -16.49 11.57
CA ASP A 21 9.49 -16.62 11.96
C ASP A 21 8.85 -15.27 12.35
N PHE A 22 9.61 -14.38 12.98
CA PHE A 22 9.10 -13.07 13.37
C PHE A 22 8.83 -12.19 12.16
N LEU A 23 9.80 -12.10 11.22
CA LEU A 23 9.62 -11.33 9.98
C LEU A 23 8.48 -11.88 9.11
N ASP A 24 8.35 -13.20 9.04
CA ASP A 24 7.28 -13.87 8.29
C ASP A 24 5.89 -13.68 8.91
N LYS A 25 5.84 -13.49 10.24
CA LYS A 25 4.59 -13.17 10.94
C LYS A 25 4.12 -11.74 10.64
N ILE A 26 5.03 -10.76 10.69
CA ILE A 26 4.68 -9.35 10.48
C ILE A 26 4.48 -8.98 9.00
N SER A 27 4.88 -9.83 8.06
CA SER A 27 4.62 -9.62 6.63
C SER A 27 3.18 -9.91 6.21
N ARG A 28 2.37 -10.50 7.10
CA ARG A 28 0.96 -10.80 6.85
C ARG A 28 0.09 -9.73 7.49
N VAL A 29 -0.59 -8.96 6.65
CA VAL A 29 -1.41 -7.83 7.07
C VAL A 29 -2.84 -8.06 6.62
N SER A 30 -3.78 -8.04 7.57
CA SER A 30 -5.22 -8.14 7.27
C SER A 30 -5.70 -6.87 6.54
N TRP A 31 -6.70 -7.03 5.66
CA TRP A 31 -7.24 -5.94 4.84
C TRP A 31 -7.74 -4.72 5.63
N TYR A 32 -8.16 -4.89 6.89
CA TYR A 32 -8.69 -3.82 7.74
C TYR A 32 -7.59 -3.02 8.47
N VAL A 33 -6.34 -3.50 8.50
CA VAL A 33 -5.24 -2.84 9.23
C VAL A 33 -4.99 -1.41 8.71
N PRO A 34 -4.93 -1.15 7.38
CA PRO A 34 -4.81 0.21 6.88
C PRO A 34 -5.93 1.14 7.37
N LEU A 35 -7.17 0.64 7.46
CA LEU A 35 -8.30 1.45 7.93
C LEU A 35 -8.14 1.85 9.39
N LEU A 36 -7.72 0.92 10.25
CA LEU A 36 -7.47 1.19 11.67
C LEU A 36 -6.35 2.21 11.91
N ILE A 37 -5.34 2.24 11.04
CA ILE A 37 -4.22 3.18 11.15
C ILE A 37 -4.61 4.55 10.60
N PHE A 38 -5.12 4.60 9.37
CA PHE A 38 -5.28 5.86 8.66
C PHE A 38 -6.60 6.58 8.97
N ALA A 39 -7.69 5.88 9.29
CA ALA A 39 -8.96 6.55 9.59
C ALA A 39 -8.88 7.48 10.83
N PRO A 40 -8.26 7.08 11.96
CA PRO A 40 -8.06 7.99 13.10
C PRO A 40 -7.17 9.19 12.77
N ILE A 41 -6.12 8.98 11.96
CA ILE A 41 -5.21 10.06 11.54
C ILE A 41 -5.99 11.07 10.67
N ILE A 42 -6.76 10.59 9.70
CA ILE A 42 -7.60 11.44 8.86
C ILE A 42 -8.61 12.21 9.71
N ALA A 43 -9.28 11.55 10.65
CA ALA A 43 -10.24 12.19 11.55
C ALA A 43 -9.59 13.28 12.41
N LEU A 44 -8.40 13.03 12.95
CA LEU A 44 -7.62 13.99 13.73
C LEU A 44 -7.23 15.21 12.89
N LEU A 45 -6.74 14.99 11.66
CA LEU A 45 -6.36 16.09 10.75
C LEU A 45 -7.58 16.92 10.33
N LEU A 46 -8.74 16.27 10.11
CA LEU A 46 -10.00 16.97 9.84
C LEU A 46 -10.47 17.78 11.06
N TYR A 47 -10.33 17.23 12.27
CA TYR A 47 -10.63 17.95 13.50
C TYR A 47 -9.77 19.21 13.63
N HIS A 48 -8.45 19.10 13.46
CA HIS A 48 -7.55 20.26 13.48
C HIS A 48 -7.90 21.28 12.39
N SER A 49 -8.23 20.82 11.17
CA SER A 49 -8.68 21.70 10.09
C SER A 49 -9.95 22.51 10.44
N ILE A 50 -10.78 22.02 11.36
CA ILE A 50 -12.00 22.70 11.81
C ILE A 50 -11.72 23.58 13.04
N SER A 51 -10.92 23.09 13.98
CA SER A 51 -10.74 23.71 15.30
C SER A 51 -9.67 24.80 15.30
N ASP A 52 -8.61 24.66 14.49
CA ASP A 52 -7.41 25.50 14.61
C ASP A 52 -7.28 26.52 13.47
N PHE A 53 -8.07 26.38 12.41
CA PHE A 53 -7.95 27.20 11.20
C PHE A 53 -9.27 27.90 10.86
N ASP A 54 -9.22 29.24 10.79
CA ASP A 54 -10.34 30.06 10.32
C ASP A 54 -10.38 30.11 8.78
N ILE A 55 -10.71 28.97 8.17
CA ILE A 55 -10.90 28.85 6.72
C ILE A 55 -12.35 28.49 6.37
N PRO A 56 -12.93 29.08 5.31
CA PRO A 56 -14.30 28.77 4.90
C PRO A 56 -14.51 27.28 4.59
N LEU A 57 -15.69 26.75 4.92
CA LEU A 57 -16.05 25.36 4.64
C LEU A 57 -15.87 25.00 3.16
N LYS A 58 -16.24 25.90 2.25
CA LYS A 58 -16.04 25.71 0.80
C LYS A 58 -14.57 25.45 0.46
N THR A 59 -13.66 26.24 1.02
CA THR A 59 -12.21 26.08 0.81
C THR A 59 -11.72 24.75 1.36
N ARG A 60 -12.18 24.34 2.55
CA ARG A 60 -11.85 23.01 3.13
C ARG A 60 -12.27 21.87 2.21
N LEU A 61 -13.52 21.89 1.74
CA LEU A 61 -14.04 20.85 0.84
C LEU A 61 -13.27 20.83 -0.48
N MET A 62 -12.94 22.00 -1.04
CA MET A 62 -12.11 22.09 -2.25
C MET A 62 -10.71 21.49 -2.04
N LEU A 63 -10.06 21.79 -0.92
CA LEU A 63 -8.75 21.23 -0.58
C LEU A 63 -8.82 19.71 -0.35
N PHE A 64 -9.90 19.23 0.28
CA PHE A 64 -10.12 17.80 0.47
C PHE A 64 -10.27 17.06 -0.87
N VAL A 65 -11.11 17.58 -1.76
CA VAL A 65 -11.29 17.03 -3.12
C VAL A 65 -9.99 17.11 -3.92
N LEU A 66 -9.26 18.23 -3.85
CA LEU A 66 -7.95 18.36 -4.49
C LEU A 66 -6.97 17.32 -3.95
N GLY A 67 -6.98 17.05 -2.64
CA GLY A 67 -6.18 16.00 -2.02
C GLY A 67 -6.47 14.62 -2.60
N LEU A 68 -7.74 14.28 -2.83
CA LEU A 68 -8.12 13.03 -3.49
C LEU A 68 -7.61 12.95 -4.94
N LEU A 69 -7.71 14.05 -5.70
CA LEU A 69 -7.19 14.11 -7.08
C LEU A 69 -5.66 13.95 -7.11
N VAL A 70 -4.96 14.64 -6.21
CA VAL A 70 -3.50 14.51 -6.04
C VAL A 70 -3.14 13.08 -5.66
N TRP A 71 -3.89 12.46 -4.74
CA TRP A 71 -3.69 11.05 -4.38
C TRP A 71 -3.81 10.14 -5.60
N SER A 72 -4.84 10.30 -6.45
CA SER A 72 -4.98 9.50 -7.67
C SER A 72 -3.78 9.64 -8.62
N VAL A 73 -3.21 10.84 -8.74
CA VAL A 73 -1.98 11.06 -9.53
C VAL A 73 -0.78 10.38 -8.87
N VAL A 74 -0.62 10.53 -7.56
CA VAL A 74 0.47 9.89 -6.79
C VAL A 74 0.37 8.37 -6.91
N GLU A 75 -0.81 7.80 -6.72
CA GLU A 75 -1.09 6.37 -6.88
C GLU A 75 -0.65 5.88 -8.26
N TYR A 76 -1.06 6.57 -9.33
CA TYR A 76 -0.68 6.22 -10.68
C TYR A 76 0.84 6.25 -10.90
N VAL A 77 1.49 7.33 -10.46
CA VAL A 77 2.94 7.50 -10.63
C VAL A 77 3.71 6.44 -9.83
N PHE A 78 3.34 6.22 -8.58
CA PHE A 78 3.97 5.23 -7.71
C PHE A 78 3.78 3.83 -8.27
N HIS A 79 2.55 3.46 -8.62
CA HIS A 79 2.27 2.15 -9.15
C HIS A 79 3.06 1.90 -10.46
N ARG A 80 2.99 2.83 -11.42
CA ARG A 80 3.61 2.64 -12.74
C ARG A 80 5.14 2.71 -12.72
N PHE A 81 5.72 3.70 -12.03
CA PHE A 81 7.15 4.01 -12.17
C PHE A 81 7.99 3.52 -11.01
N ILE A 82 7.41 3.41 -9.81
CA ILE A 82 8.12 2.95 -8.62
C ILE A 82 7.84 1.47 -8.43
N PHE A 83 6.61 1.07 -8.14
CA PHE A 83 6.25 -0.30 -7.79
C PHE A 83 6.53 -1.31 -8.92
N HIS A 84 6.40 -0.90 -10.18
CA HIS A 84 6.73 -1.69 -11.37
C HIS A 84 8.14 -1.46 -11.93
N TYR A 85 9.03 -0.84 -11.16
CA TYR A 85 10.43 -0.74 -11.55
C TYR A 85 11.10 -2.12 -11.53
N HIS A 86 11.91 -2.41 -12.56
CA HIS A 86 12.60 -3.69 -12.72
C HIS A 86 14.10 -3.55 -12.37
N PRO A 87 14.48 -3.78 -11.10
CA PRO A 87 15.86 -3.63 -10.67
C PRO A 87 16.78 -4.70 -11.29
N LYS A 88 18.00 -4.26 -11.68
CA LYS A 88 19.03 -5.15 -12.23
C LYS A 88 19.82 -5.90 -11.15
N SER A 89 20.02 -5.28 -9.99
CA SER A 89 20.81 -5.86 -8.90
C SER A 89 20.03 -6.93 -8.13
N ASN A 90 20.74 -7.93 -7.60
CA ASN A 90 20.13 -9.00 -6.80
C ASN A 90 19.43 -8.48 -5.55
N LEU A 91 20.03 -7.49 -4.88
CA LEU A 91 19.40 -6.83 -3.73
C LEU A 91 18.13 -6.08 -4.14
N GLY A 92 18.19 -5.32 -5.25
CA GLY A 92 17.04 -4.59 -5.75
C GLY A 92 15.86 -5.52 -6.03
N LYS A 93 16.09 -6.65 -6.72
CA LYS A 93 15.03 -7.63 -6.99
C LYS A 93 14.31 -8.11 -5.72
N LYS A 94 15.06 -8.37 -4.64
CA LYS A 94 14.49 -8.76 -3.34
C LYS A 94 13.66 -7.65 -2.71
N VAL A 95 14.15 -6.42 -2.74
CA VAL A 95 13.44 -5.26 -2.18
C VAL A 95 12.12 -5.01 -2.93
N PHE A 96 12.16 -4.97 -4.26
CA PHE A 96 10.96 -4.72 -5.07
C PHE A 96 9.96 -5.88 -5.03
N PHE A 97 10.42 -7.11 -4.84
CA PHE A 97 9.53 -8.24 -4.54
C PHE A 97 8.69 -7.98 -3.29
N VAL A 98 9.29 -7.49 -2.20
CA VAL A 98 8.54 -7.17 -0.96
C VAL A 98 7.62 -5.96 -1.12
N ILE A 99 8.01 -4.94 -1.89
CA ILE A 99 7.21 -3.72 -2.09
C ILE A 99 5.94 -3.99 -2.90
N HIS A 100 6.07 -4.72 -4.02
CA HIS A 100 4.94 -4.92 -4.93
C HIS A 100 4.99 -6.26 -5.69
N GLY A 101 6.16 -6.87 -5.88
CA GLY A 101 6.25 -8.12 -6.66
C GLY A 101 5.52 -9.31 -6.04
N VAL A 102 5.36 -9.37 -4.70
CA VAL A 102 4.60 -10.43 -4.00
C VAL A 102 3.09 -10.33 -4.22
N HIS A 103 2.60 -9.15 -4.63
CA HIS A 103 1.20 -8.92 -4.93
C HIS A 103 0.80 -9.42 -6.34
N HIS A 104 1.75 -9.44 -7.28
CA HIS A 104 1.57 -9.98 -8.64
C HIS A 104 1.65 -11.51 -8.66
#